data_AF-A0A945HUM0-F1
#
_entry.id   AF-A0A945HUM0-F1
#
_cell.length_a   1.000
_cell.length_b   1.000
_cell.length_c   1.000
_cell.angle_alpha   90.00
_cell.angle_beta   90.00
_cell.angle_gamma   90.00
#
_symmetry.space_group_name_H-M   'P 1'
#
loop_
_entity.id
_entity.type
_entity.pdbx_description
1 polymer ?
#
loop_
_entity_poly.entity_id
_entity_poly.type
_entity_poly.pdbx_seq_one_letter_code
_entity_poly.pdbx_strand_id
1 'polypeptide(L)'
;MAHKKSGGSSRNGRDSAGRRLGVKLFAGESIKAGQIIIRQRGTKYYPGENVGIGKDHTLYALIQGKVAFRKTKTKTFALVEAA
;
A
#
# COMPACT_ATOMS: atom_id res chain seq x y z
N MET A 1 49.54 -31.45 0.17
CA MET A 1 48.09 -31.19 0.30
C MET A 1 47.88 -30.23 1.45
N ALA A 2 47.80 -28.92 1.19
CA ALA A 2 47.67 -27.91 2.24
C ALA A 2 46.20 -27.78 2.67
N HIS A 3 45.94 -28.09 3.93
CA HIS A 3 44.68 -27.88 4.62
C HIS A 3 44.35 -26.39 4.71
N LYS A 4 43.21 -25.98 4.13
CA LYS A 4 41.99 -25.52 4.82
C LYS A 4 40.97 -25.20 3.73
N LYS A 5 39.84 -25.91 3.71
CA LYS A 5 38.66 -25.45 2.97
C LYS A 5 38.26 -24.14 3.64
N SER A 6 38.56 -23.00 3.02
CA SER A 6 38.09 -21.70 3.47
C SER A 6 36.57 -21.68 3.38
N GLY A 7 35.90 -22.15 4.44
CA GLY A 7 34.46 -22.02 4.60
C GLY A 7 34.13 -20.55 4.80
N GLY A 8 33.61 -19.90 3.77
CA GLY A 8 33.14 -18.52 3.87
C GLY A 8 31.99 -18.42 4.89
N SER A 9 32.12 -17.51 5.85
CA SER A 9 31.03 -17.16 6.76
C SER A 9 30.18 -16.07 6.10
N SER A 10 28.89 -16.35 5.89
CA SER A 10 27.94 -15.32 5.46
C SER A 10 27.59 -14.40 6.63
N ARG A 11 27.87 -13.10 6.48
CA ARG A 11 27.44 -12.03 7.39
C ARG A 11 26.03 -11.51 7.09
N ASN A 12 25.24 -12.29 6.34
CA ASN A 12 23.93 -11.88 5.85
C ASN A 12 22.85 -12.47 6.77
N GLY A 13 22.28 -11.64 7.63
CA GLY A 13 21.19 -12.03 8.55
C GLY A 13 20.37 -10.85 9.09
N ARG A 14 20.52 -9.67 8.48
CA ARG A 14 19.75 -8.48 8.86
C ARG A 14 18.57 -8.35 7.92
N ASP A 15 17.38 -8.39 8.49
CA ASP A 15 16.15 -8.01 7.80
C ASP A 15 15.40 -6.95 8.61
N SER A 16 14.66 -6.10 7.90
CA SER A 16 13.82 -5.07 8.52
C SER A 16 12.46 -5.65 8.90
N ALA A 17 11.87 -5.14 9.98
CA ALA A 17 10.51 -5.53 10.35
C ALA A 17 9.49 -5.20 9.24
N GLY A 18 8.50 -6.09 9.07
CA GLY A 18 7.40 -5.89 8.13
C GLY A 18 6.55 -4.66 8.46
N ARG A 19 6.35 -3.79 7.46
CA ARG A 19 5.63 -2.50 7.61
C ARG A 19 4.11 -2.60 7.41
N ARG A 20 3.57 -3.79 7.17
CA ARG A 20 2.13 -4.08 6.97
C ARG A 20 1.47 -3.16 5.91
N LEU A 21 2.22 -2.85 4.85
CA LEU A 21 1.72 -2.12 3.68
C LEU A 21 0.68 -2.96 2.93
N GLY A 22 -0.17 -2.32 2.14
CA GLY A 22 -1.19 -2.94 1.33
C GLY A 22 -2.56 -2.26 1.43
N VAL A 23 -3.49 -2.83 0.67
CA VAL A 23 -4.91 -2.48 0.70
C VAL A 23 -5.50 -2.87 2.06
N LYS A 24 -6.36 -2.01 2.60
CA LYS A 24 -7.06 -2.20 3.88
C LYS A 24 -8.55 -2.39 3.70
N LEU A 25 -9.12 -1.72 2.71
CA LEU A 25 -10.51 -1.87 2.29
C LEU A 25 -10.56 -2.16 0.79
N PHE A 26 -11.32 -3.19 0.42
CA PHE A 26 -11.46 -3.65 -0.96
C PHE A 26 -12.67 -3.01 -1.66
N ALA A 27 -12.77 -3.23 -2.98
CA ALA A 27 -13.88 -2.70 -3.77
C ALA A 27 -15.24 -3.20 -3.24
N GLY A 28 -16.23 -2.31 -3.16
CA GLY A 28 -17.58 -2.62 -2.70
C GLY A 28 -17.78 -2.55 -1.18
N GLU A 29 -16.71 -2.44 -0.41
CA GLU A 29 -16.80 -2.30 1.04
C GLU A 29 -17.24 -0.90 1.46
N SER A 30 -18.04 -0.84 2.52
CA SER A 30 -18.51 0.43 3.08
C SER A 30 -17.39 1.11 3.87
N ILE A 31 -17.20 2.40 3.64
CA ILE A 31 -16.17 3.21 4.27
C ILE A 31 -16.77 4.45 4.90
N LYS A 32 -16.22 4.89 6.03
CA LYS A 32 -16.55 6.17 6.67
C LYS A 32 -15.51 7.22 6.31
N ALA A 33 -15.88 8.49 6.37
CA ALA A 33 -14.93 9.58 6.24
C ALA A 33 -13.75 9.42 7.22
N GLY A 34 -12.53 9.65 6.74
CA GLY A 34 -11.28 9.51 7.48
C GLY A 34 -10.69 8.09 7.57
N GLN A 35 -11.41 7.05 7.13
CA GLN A 35 -10.87 5.68 7.15
C GLN A 35 -9.79 5.47 6.07
N ILE A 36 -8.86 4.56 6.35
CA ILE A 36 -7.73 4.25 5.46
C ILE A 36 -8.15 3.19 4.44
N ILE A 37 -7.91 3.49 3.17
CA ILE A 37 -8.13 2.55 2.04
C ILE A 37 -6.85 1.76 1.77
N ILE A 38 -5.69 2.44 1.66
CA ILE A 38 -4.42 1.80 1.28
C ILE A 38 -3.27 2.43 2.05
N ARG A 39 -2.41 1.60 2.66
CA ARG A 39 -1.06 2.01 3.11
C ARG A 39 -0.01 1.60 2.09
N GLN A 40 0.70 2.56 1.52
CA GLN A 40 1.67 2.30 0.47
C GLN A 40 2.97 3.08 0.67
N ARG A 41 3.98 2.75 -0.14
CA ARG A 41 5.21 3.53 -0.27
C ARG A 41 5.30 3.96 -1.73
N GLY A 42 5.37 5.28 -1.94
CA GLY A 42 5.09 5.88 -3.24
C GLY A 42 3.63 5.72 -3.66
N THR A 43 3.29 6.24 -4.83
CA THR A 43 1.94 6.21 -5.41
C THR A 43 1.79 5.05 -6.38
N LYS A 44 1.55 3.83 -5.86
CA LYS A 44 1.11 2.69 -6.69
C LYS A 44 -0.35 2.86 -7.08
N TYR A 45 -1.16 3.28 -6.12
CA TYR A 45 -2.51 3.76 -6.30
C TYR A 45 -2.53 5.28 -6.14
N TYR A 46 -3.31 5.93 -6.98
CA TYR A 46 -3.48 7.37 -6.98
C TYR A 46 -4.81 7.72 -6.32
N PRO A 47 -4.89 8.88 -5.63
CA PRO A 47 -6.17 9.39 -5.15
C PRO A 47 -7.07 9.70 -6.35
N GLY A 48 -8.29 9.15 -6.33
CA GLY A 48 -9.37 9.52 -7.22
C GLY A 48 -10.41 10.38 -6.50
N GLU A 49 -11.66 10.29 -6.94
CA GLU A 49 -12.76 11.05 -6.35
C GLU A 49 -12.97 10.68 -4.87
N ASN A 50 -13.12 11.71 -4.04
CA ASN A 50 -13.37 11.61 -2.60
C ASN A 50 -12.31 10.84 -1.81
N VAL A 51 -11.08 10.77 -2.32
CA VAL A 51 -9.94 10.14 -1.64
C VAL A 51 -8.81 11.16 -1.47
N GLY A 52 -8.32 11.30 -0.24
CA GLY A 52 -7.15 12.11 0.09
C GLY A 52 -5.87 11.28 0.11
N ILE A 53 -4.73 11.96 -0.03
CA ILE A 53 -3.39 11.36 0.12
C ILE A 53 -2.66 11.99 1.32
N GLY A 54 -2.13 11.14 2.21
CA GLY A 54 -1.31 11.57 3.33
C GLY A 54 0.15 11.81 2.92
N LYS A 55 0.92 12.45 3.80
CA LYS A 55 2.37 12.71 3.59
C LYS A 55 3.17 11.43 3.30
N ASP A 56 2.75 10.30 3.85
CA ASP A 56 3.40 9.01 3.66
C ASP A 56 2.83 8.19 2.49
N HIS A 57 2.02 8.83 1.63
CA HIS A 57 1.28 8.27 0.49
C HIS A 57 0.11 7.34 0.84
N THR A 58 -0.29 7.28 2.12
CA THR A 58 -1.51 6.56 2.54
C THR A 58 -2.74 7.21 1.91
N LEU A 59 -3.64 6.39 1.34
CA LEU A 59 -4.92 6.85 0.81
C LEU A 59 -6.03 6.67 1.86
N TYR A 60 -6.84 7.71 2.04
CA TYR A 60 -7.94 7.73 3.00
C TYR A 60 -9.20 8.37 2.39
N ALA A 61 -10.38 7.99 2.89
CA ALA A 61 -11.64 8.50 2.41
C ALA A 61 -11.93 9.91 2.94
N LEU A 62 -12.42 10.80 2.09
CA LEU A 62 -12.91 12.13 2.47
C LEU A 62 -14.39 12.10 2.87
N ILE A 63 -15.16 11.17 2.28
CA ILE A 63 -16.59 10.99 2.54
C ILE A 63 -16.90 9.55 2.96
N GLN A 64 -18.11 9.34 3.46
CA GLN A 64 -18.66 8.00 3.64
C GLN A 64 -19.24 7.46 2.31
N GLY A 65 -19.15 6.16 2.10
CA GLY A 65 -19.59 5.57 0.84
C GLY A 65 -19.09 4.15 0.64
N LYS A 66 -18.90 3.76 -0.62
CA LYS A 66 -18.29 2.48 -1.01
C LYS A 66 -16.97 2.70 -1.73
N VAL A 67 -15.99 1.85 -1.45
CA VAL A 67 -14.69 1.92 -2.12
C VAL A 67 -14.81 1.37 -3.54
N ALA A 68 -14.25 2.07 -4.52
CA ALA A 68 -14.13 1.63 -5.90
C ALA A 68 -12.68 1.79 -6.39
N PHE A 69 -12.28 0.98 -7.36
CA PHE A 69 -10.97 1.09 -8.00
C PHE A 69 -11.14 1.22 -9.51
N ARG A 70 -10.49 2.22 -10.10
CA ARG A 70 -10.47 2.44 -11.55
C ARG A 70 -9.07 2.29 -12.09
N LYS A 71 -8.90 1.43 -13.09
CA LYS A 71 -7.62 1.25 -13.78
C LYS A 71 -7.64 1.94 -15.15
N THR A 72 -6.66 2.78 -15.40
CA THR A 72 -6.35 3.37 -16.71
C THR A 72 -5.14 2.64 -17.31
N LYS A 73 -4.79 2.91 -18.57
CA LYS A 73 -3.60 2.35 -19.23
C LYS A 73 -2.31 2.47 -18.41
N THR A 74 -2.16 3.56 -17.64
CA THR A 74 -0.92 3.88 -16.92
C THR A 74 -1.04 3.91 -15.41
N LYS A 75 -2.24 4.19 -14.86
CA LYS A 75 -2.44 4.46 -13.44
C LYS A 75 -3.67 3.74 -12.89
N THR A 76 -3.62 3.39 -11.60
CA THR A 76 -4.77 2.85 -10.87
C THR A 76 -5.20 3.87 -9.83
N PHE A 77 -6.48 4.19 -9.80
CA PHE A 77 -7.09 5.17 -8.91
C PHE A 77 -7.96 4.46 -7.87
N ALA A 78 -7.91 4.92 -6.63
CA ALA A 78 -8.86 4.56 -5.59
C ALA A 78 -9.90 5.68 -5.46
N LEU A 79 -11.17 5.32 -5.47
CA LEU A 79 -12.29 6.27 -5.41
C LEU A 79 -13.24 5.84 -4.29
N VAL A 80 -14.03 6.80 -3.80
CA VAL A 80 -15.16 6.50 -2.92
C VAL A 80 -16.43 7.02 -3.59
N GLU A 81 -17.32 6.08 -3.91
CA GLU A 81 -18.66 6.35 -4.41
C GLU A 81 -19.55 6.73 -3.22
N ALA A 82 -20.21 7.88 -3.29
CA ALA A 82 -21.13 8.30 -2.24
C ALA A 82 -22.27 7.29 -2.11
N ALA A 83 -22.62 6.95 -0.87
CA ALA A 83 -23.81 6.16 -0.55
C ALA A 83 -25.04 7.06 -0.40
#